data_AF-A0A930TI63-F1
#
_entry.id   AF-A0A930TI63-F1
#
_cell.length_a   1.000
_cell.length_b   1.000
_cell.length_c   1.000
_cell.angle_alpha   90.00
_cell.angle_beta   90.00
_cell.angle_gamma   90.00
#
_symmetry.space_group_name_H-M   'P 1'
#
loop_
_entity.id
_entity.type
_entity.pdbx_description
1 polymer ?
#
loop_
_entity_poly.entity_id
_entity_poly.type
_entity_poly.pdbx_seq_one_letter_code
_entity_poly.pdbx_strand_id
1 'polypeptide(L)' 'MAASFLPSIFVPIIGWVFPAVAMAFLFIYIEREDASGI' A
#
# COMPACT_ATOMS: atom_id res chain seq x y z
N MET A 1 -26.82 -7.48 -15.15
CA MET A 1 -25.88 -7.53 -14.01
C MET A 1 -24.49 -7.81 -14.55
N ALA A 2 -23.73 -6.77 -14.90
CA ALA A 2 -22.32 -6.92 -15.23
C ALA A 2 -21.50 -6.47 -14.01
N ALA A 3 -20.39 -7.17 -13.75
CA ALA A 3 -19.35 -6.74 -12.81
C ALA A 3 -19.72 -6.67 -11.31
N SER A 4 -20.75 -7.39 -10.86
CA SER A 4 -21.08 -7.51 -9.42
C SER A 4 -20.00 -8.20 -8.57
N PHE A 5 -19.02 -8.85 -9.21
CA PHE A 5 -17.85 -9.47 -8.57
C PHE A 5 -16.70 -8.49 -8.28
N LEU A 6 -16.76 -7.25 -8.80
CA LEU A 6 -15.69 -6.27 -8.59
C LEU A 6 -15.49 -5.91 -7.10
N PRO A 7 -16.54 -5.73 -6.27
CA PRO A 7 -16.35 -5.43 -4.85
C PRO A 7 -15.57 -6.52 -4.11
N SER A 8 -15.84 -7.80 -4.40
CA SER A 8 -15.10 -8.92 -3.77
C SER A 8 -13.62 -8.96 -4.12
N ILE A 9 -13.19 -8.29 -5.19
CA ILE A 9 -11.78 -8.20 -5.61
C ILE A 9 -11.17 -6.91 -5.06
N PHE A 10 -11.79 -5.76 -5.30
CA PHE A 10 -11.19 -4.46 -4.98
C PHE A 10 -11.24 -4.11 -3.50
N VAL A 11 -12.26 -4.54 -2.75
CA VAL A 11 -12.35 -4.26 -1.31
C VAL A 11 -11.18 -4.88 -0.53
N PRO A 12 -10.86 -6.19 -0.66
CA PRO A 12 -9.69 -6.75 0.04
C PRO A 12 -8.37 -6.17 -0.47
N ILE A 13 -8.24 -5.89 -1.77
CA ILE A 13 -7.01 -5.30 -2.31
C ILE A 13 -6.78 -3.90 -1.75
N ILE A 14 -7.76 -3.00 -1.85
CA ILE A 14 -7.61 -1.60 -1.41
C ILE A 14 -7.66 -1.48 0.12
N GLY A 15 -8.38 -2.38 0.79
CA GLY A 15 -8.50 -2.37 2.25
C GLY A 15 -7.30 -2.98 2.97
N TRP A 16 -6.68 -4.03 2.41
CA TRP A 16 -5.63 -4.80 3.11
C TRP A 16 -4.29 -4.77 2.37
N VAL A 17 -4.27 -5.11 1.08
CA VAL A 17 -3.00 -5.24 0.32
C VAL A 17 -2.37 -3.88 0.07
N PHE A 18 -3.13 -2.94 -0.49
CA PHE A 18 -2.65 -1.60 -0.81
C PHE A 18 -2.15 -0.86 0.43
N PRO A 19 -2.87 -0.84 1.58
CA PRO A 19 -2.39 -0.19 2.78
C PRO A 19 -1.14 -0.88 3.35
N ALA A 20 -1.07 -2.22 3.35
CA ALA A 20 0.12 -2.92 3.81
C ALA A 20 1.36 -2.56 2.97
N VAL A 21 1.21 -2.52 1.65
CA VAL A 21 2.29 -2.15 0.72
C VAL A 21 2.67 -0.67 0.88
N ALA A 22 1.68 0.23 0.94
CA ALA A 22 1.92 1.66 1.13
C ALA A 22 2.63 1.94 2.46
N MET A 23 2.17 1.32 3.55
CA MET A 23 2.79 1.48 4.87
C MET A 23 4.22 0.94 4.89
N ALA A 24 4.50 -0.20 4.26
CA ALA A 24 5.86 -0.73 4.16
C ALA A 24 6.79 0.22 3.39
N PHE A 25 6.34 0.75 2.25
CA PHE A 25 7.14 1.71 1.48
C PHE A 25 7.33 3.03 2.21
N LEU A 26 6.29 3.54 2.88
CA LEU A 26 6.39 4.76 3.68
C LEU A 26 7.35 4.57 4.85
N PHE A 27 7.32 3.41 5.52
CA PHE A 27 8.27 3.07 6.58
C PHE A 27 9.71 3.10 6.05
N ILE A 28 9.99 2.42 4.94
CA ILE A 28 11.33 2.43 4.31
C ILE A 28 11.75 3.85 3.90
N TYR A 29 10.82 4.68 3.44
CA TYR A 29 11.11 6.07 3.09
C TYR A 29 11.47 6.92 4.32
N ILE A 30 10.73 6.78 5.42
CA ILE A 30 10.95 7.53 6.67
C ILE A 30 12.24 7.09 7.36
N GLU A 31 12.48 5.78 7.42
CA GLU A 31 13.68 5.20 8.05
C GLU A 31 14.91 5.21 7.12
N ARG A 32 14.80 5.84 5.94
CA ARG A 32 15.96 6.00 5.07
C ARG A 32 16.92 6.99 5.72
N GLU A 33 17.97 6.47 6.34
CA GLU A 33 19.09 7.28 6.81
C GLU A 33 19.89 7.76 5.59
N ASP A 34 19.80 9.05 5.27
CA ASP A 34 20.70 9.66 4.31
C ASP A 34 22.10 9.75 4.93
N ALA A 35 22.97 8.82 4.56
CA ALA A 35 24.37 8.77 4.99
C ALA A 35 25.19 10.03 4.62
N SER A 36 24.59 10.97 3.88
CA SER A 36 25.21 12.24 3.54
C SER A 36 25.18 13.29 4.66
N GLY A 37 24.33 13.18 5.68
CA GLY A 37 24.38 14.06 6.87
C GLY A 37 24.50 15.57 6.58
N ILE A 38 23.92 16.04 5.46
CA ILE A 38 23.88 17.45 5.02
C ILE A 38 22.45 17.84 4.67
#